data_AF-A0A4Z0HYD8-F1
#
_entry.id   AF-A0A4Z0HYD8-F1
#
_cell.length_a   1.000
_cell.length_b   1.000
_cell.length_c   1.000
_cell.angle_alpha   90.00
_cell.angle_beta   90.00
_cell.angle_gamma   90.00
#
_symmetry.space_group_name_H-M   'P 1'
#
loop_
_entity.id
_entity.type
_entity.pdbx_description
1 polymer ?
#
loop_
_entity_poly.entity_id
_entity_poly.type
_entity_poly.pdbx_seq_one_letter_code
_entity_poly.pdbx_strand_id
1 'polypeptide(L)'
;MRFRTPDRHGITPQGRGRFVGFDVLARADDWDQVTAGAVLSRLALPAGLAFFTPAEVAVAKPMLDLLLAQDDEPRVPVLAMIDARLATDETDGWHYDDMPEDGQAWRDSLAGLDADACRHYGAGFAELDRHCQARLLQDVQDLAERGDRWHGTSAGHVWSLWTRFACTAFYSHPWAWNEIGFPGPAYPRGYLNPGINARENFEVGDHHPADPVPFADRVERARRLDDDLPDRSPDG
;
A
#
# COMPACT_ATOMS: atom_id res chain seq x y z
N MET A 1 -28.21 3.66 -17.42
CA MET A 1 -28.33 2.43 -16.64
C MET A 1 -27.63 2.71 -15.32
N ARG A 2 -28.24 2.45 -14.16
CA ARG A 2 -27.55 2.66 -12.88
C ARG A 2 -26.62 1.48 -12.64
N PHE A 3 -25.34 1.75 -12.43
CA PHE A 3 -24.33 0.71 -12.16
C PHE A 3 -24.35 0.27 -10.69
N ARG A 4 -25.09 0.98 -9.82
CA ARG A 4 -25.13 0.74 -8.38
C ARG A 4 -26.56 0.65 -7.84
N THR A 5 -26.74 -0.17 -6.80
CA THR A 5 -27.87 -0.04 -5.87
C THR A 5 -27.62 1.16 -4.93
N PRO A 6 -28.68 1.88 -4.49
CA PRO A 6 -28.52 3.12 -3.71
C PRO A 6 -27.72 2.97 -2.41
N ASP A 7 -27.61 1.76 -1.88
CA ASP A 7 -27.03 1.39 -0.58
C ASP A 7 -25.51 1.11 -0.58
N ARG A 8 -24.87 0.91 -1.75
CA ARG A 8 -23.45 0.46 -1.81
C ARG A 8 -22.41 1.58 -1.73
N HIS A 9 -22.24 2.21 -0.57
CA HIS A 9 -21.31 3.33 -0.38
C HIS A 9 -19.82 2.93 -0.42
N GLY A 10 -18.97 3.83 -0.92
CA GLY A 10 -17.53 3.72 -0.75
C GLY A 10 -17.16 3.94 0.71
N ILE A 11 -16.25 3.14 1.24
CA ILE A 11 -15.81 3.22 2.62
C ILE A 11 -14.45 3.93 2.64
N THR A 12 -14.29 4.95 3.45
CA THR A 12 -12.97 5.53 3.72
C THR A 12 -12.18 4.57 4.60
N PRO A 13 -11.00 4.09 4.17
CA PRO A 13 -10.18 3.20 4.98
C PRO A 13 -9.93 3.78 6.37
N GLN A 14 -10.12 2.97 7.40
CA GLN A 14 -9.94 3.31 8.82
C GLN A 14 -10.76 4.53 9.31
N GLY A 15 -11.72 5.02 8.51
CA GLY A 15 -12.39 6.30 8.75
C GLY A 15 -11.45 7.52 8.71
N ARG A 16 -10.21 7.36 8.26
CA ARG A 16 -9.19 8.41 8.17
C ARG A 16 -9.26 9.04 6.79
N GLY A 17 -10.05 10.10 6.62
CA GLY A 17 -10.20 10.77 5.33
C GLY A 17 -10.17 12.28 5.46
N ARG A 18 -9.60 12.94 4.45
CA ARG A 18 -9.50 14.41 4.38
C ARG A 18 -10.76 15.07 3.79
N PHE A 19 -11.61 14.27 3.14
CA PHE A 19 -12.74 14.74 2.33
C PHE A 19 -14.07 14.24 2.91
N VAL A 20 -14.51 14.84 4.01
CA VAL A 20 -15.71 14.41 4.74
C VAL A 20 -16.96 14.48 3.84
N GLY A 21 -17.72 13.38 3.79
CA GLY A 21 -18.95 13.29 2.98
C GLY A 21 -18.72 12.99 1.49
N PHE A 22 -17.46 12.85 1.06
CA PHE A 22 -17.12 12.43 -0.29
C PHE A 22 -17.27 10.90 -0.44
N ASP A 23 -17.96 10.46 -1.50
CA ASP A 23 -18.12 9.05 -1.87
C ASP A 23 -17.89 8.90 -3.37
N VAL A 24 -16.77 8.28 -3.74
CA VAL A 24 -16.42 8.07 -5.15
C VAL A 24 -17.37 7.10 -5.84
N LEU A 25 -17.98 6.16 -5.10
CA LEU A 25 -18.95 5.23 -5.70
C LEU A 25 -20.27 5.94 -6.05
N ALA A 26 -20.54 7.12 -5.50
CA ALA A 26 -21.65 7.96 -5.94
C ALA A 26 -21.42 8.55 -7.35
N ARG A 27 -20.20 8.47 -7.89
CA ARG A 27 -19.83 8.91 -9.24
C ARG A 27 -19.84 7.79 -10.27
N ALA A 28 -20.17 6.56 -9.89
CA ALA A 28 -20.13 5.42 -10.80
C ALA A 28 -21.01 5.58 -12.05
N ASP A 29 -22.16 6.24 -11.90
CA ASP A 29 -23.09 6.53 -13.00
C ASP A 29 -22.60 7.66 -13.92
N ASP A 30 -21.55 8.39 -13.53
CA ASP A 30 -20.92 9.44 -14.34
C ASP A 30 -19.85 8.88 -15.29
N TRP A 31 -19.39 7.65 -15.07
CA TRP A 31 -18.39 6.98 -15.91
C TRP A 31 -19.05 6.19 -17.05
N ASP A 32 -18.29 5.91 -18.10
CA ASP A 32 -18.73 4.95 -19.10
C ASP A 32 -18.76 3.52 -18.51
N GLN A 33 -19.48 2.62 -19.20
CA GLN A 33 -19.71 1.26 -18.72
C GLN A 33 -18.42 0.45 -18.51
N VAL A 34 -17.40 0.63 -19.35
CA VAL A 34 -16.13 -0.11 -19.25
C VAL A 34 -15.37 0.35 -18.02
N THR A 35 -15.25 1.66 -17.85
CA THR A 35 -14.60 2.27 -16.68
C THR A 35 -15.32 1.92 -15.39
N ALA A 36 -16.65 2.06 -15.34
CA ALA A 36 -17.45 1.69 -14.17
C ALA A 36 -17.28 0.19 -13.84
N GLY A 37 -17.31 -0.68 -14.85
CA GLY A 37 -17.06 -2.11 -14.67
C GLY A 37 -15.69 -2.40 -14.05
N ALA A 38 -14.63 -1.76 -14.55
CA ALA A 38 -13.27 -1.96 -14.06
C ALA A 38 -13.05 -1.43 -12.64
N VAL A 39 -13.70 -0.33 -12.25
CA VAL A 39 -13.62 0.20 -10.88
C VAL A 39 -14.43 -0.65 -9.91
N LEU A 40 -15.67 -1.01 -10.29
CA LEU A 40 -16.58 -1.77 -9.43
C LEU A 40 -16.14 -3.22 -9.23
N SER A 41 -15.39 -3.81 -10.17
CA SER A 41 -14.83 -5.16 -10.01
C SER A 41 -13.83 -5.23 -8.85
N ARG A 42 -13.09 -4.15 -8.56
CA ARG A 42 -12.13 -4.10 -7.44
C ARG A 42 -12.79 -4.17 -6.07
N LEU A 43 -14.09 -3.86 -5.99
CA LEU A 43 -14.87 -4.02 -4.75
C LEU A 43 -15.27 -5.48 -4.47
N ALA A 44 -15.11 -6.38 -5.45
CA ALA A 44 -15.30 -7.81 -5.21
C ALA A 44 -14.04 -8.36 -4.56
N LEU A 45 -14.15 -8.84 -3.32
CA LEU A 45 -13.05 -9.53 -2.66
C LEU A 45 -12.78 -10.85 -3.39
N PRO A 46 -11.51 -11.21 -3.65
CA PRO A 46 -11.16 -12.56 -4.09
C PRO A 46 -11.69 -13.60 -3.09
N ALA A 47 -12.14 -14.76 -3.59
CA ALA A 47 -12.70 -15.83 -2.76
C ALA A 47 -11.67 -16.45 -1.78
N GLY A 48 -10.37 -16.20 -2.00
CA GLY A 48 -9.26 -16.64 -1.18
C GLY A 48 -7.93 -16.21 -1.83
N LEU A 49 -6.83 -16.47 -1.12
CA LEU A 49 -5.47 -16.28 -1.64
C LEU A 49 -5.04 -17.54 -2.41
N ALA A 50 -4.43 -17.35 -3.57
CA ALA A 50 -4.07 -18.39 -4.54
C ALA A 50 -2.56 -18.46 -4.84
N PHE A 51 -1.81 -17.39 -4.58
CA PHE A 51 -0.36 -17.34 -4.87
C PHE A 51 0.49 -17.60 -3.62
N PHE A 52 0.21 -16.88 -2.53
CA PHE A 52 1.00 -16.99 -1.30
C PHE A 52 0.60 -18.20 -0.47
N THR A 53 1.60 -18.86 0.10
CA THR A 53 1.40 -19.89 1.13
C THR A 53 0.95 -19.26 2.45
N PRO A 54 0.35 -20.04 3.38
CA PRO A 54 -0.02 -19.51 4.70
C PRO A 54 1.14 -18.87 5.49
N ALA A 55 2.37 -19.39 5.34
CA ALA A 55 3.56 -18.83 5.98
C ALA A 55 3.95 -17.47 5.37
N GLU A 56 3.95 -17.37 4.04
CA GLU A 56 4.21 -16.10 3.33
C GLU A 56 3.15 -15.05 3.66
N VAL A 57 1.88 -15.45 3.77
CA VAL A 57 0.78 -14.57 4.20
C VAL A 57 1.00 -14.01 5.60
N ALA A 58 1.52 -14.83 6.53
CA ALA A 58 1.80 -14.41 7.90
C ALA A 58 2.86 -13.30 7.97
N VAL A 59 3.79 -13.25 7.02
CA VAL A 59 4.82 -12.18 6.90
C VAL A 59 4.29 -11.01 6.08
N ALA A 60 3.72 -11.27 4.90
CA ALA A 60 3.31 -10.25 3.95
C ALA A 60 2.19 -9.35 4.50
N LYS A 61 1.24 -9.90 5.26
CA LYS A 61 0.13 -9.12 5.83
C LYS A 61 0.62 -7.99 6.77
N PRO A 62 1.34 -8.28 7.89
CA PRO A 62 1.82 -7.22 8.76
C PRO A 62 2.80 -6.27 8.07
N MET A 63 3.63 -6.78 7.13
CA MET A 63 4.50 -5.92 6.32
C MET A 63 3.70 -4.89 5.51
N LEU A 64 2.68 -5.33 4.76
CA LEU A 64 1.84 -4.45 3.95
C LEU A 64 1.01 -3.49 4.81
N ASP A 65 0.51 -3.95 5.94
CA ASP A 65 -0.21 -3.11 6.90
C ASP A 65 0.70 -1.97 7.43
N LEU A 66 1.99 -2.26 7.70
CA LEU A 66 2.98 -1.26 8.09
C LEU A 66 3.29 -0.27 6.97
N LEU A 67 3.57 -0.77 5.75
CA LEU A 67 3.92 0.08 4.59
C LEU A 67 2.80 1.06 4.22
N LEU A 68 1.54 0.67 4.45
CA LEU A 68 0.36 1.44 4.06
C LEU A 68 -0.37 2.08 5.24
N ALA A 69 0.20 1.98 6.46
CA ALA A 69 -0.42 2.43 7.70
C ALA A 69 -1.88 1.94 7.87
N GLN A 70 -2.16 0.68 7.51
CA GLN A 70 -3.46 0.03 7.68
C GLN A 70 -3.55 -0.67 9.04
N ASP A 71 -3.73 0.14 10.09
CA ASP A 71 -3.72 -0.31 11.48
C ASP A 71 -5.00 -1.06 11.86
N ASP A 72 -6.14 -0.57 11.36
CA ASP A 72 -7.47 -1.00 11.77
C ASP A 72 -8.40 -1.26 10.57
N GLU A 73 -9.57 -1.82 10.84
CA GLU A 73 -10.66 -1.89 9.86
C GLU A 73 -11.43 -0.56 9.79
N PRO A 74 -12.07 -0.25 8.65
CA PRO A 74 -12.06 -0.98 7.39
C PRO A 74 -10.76 -0.78 6.61
N ARG A 75 -10.16 -1.85 6.08
CA ARG A 75 -8.92 -1.78 5.28
C ARG A 75 -9.11 -2.11 3.81
N VAL A 76 -8.30 -1.51 2.95
CA VAL A 76 -8.15 -1.93 1.55
C VAL A 76 -7.52 -3.33 1.53
N PRO A 77 -8.07 -4.30 0.78
CA PRO A 77 -7.61 -5.69 0.76
C PRO A 77 -6.33 -5.89 -0.08
N VAL A 78 -5.29 -5.11 0.21
CA VAL A 78 -4.07 -5.02 -0.62
C VAL A 78 -3.38 -6.35 -0.81
N LEU A 79 -3.23 -7.15 0.25
CA LEU A 79 -2.63 -8.49 0.14
C LEU A 79 -3.37 -9.36 -0.88
N ALA A 80 -4.71 -9.35 -0.85
CA ALA A 80 -5.52 -10.15 -1.78
C ALA A 80 -5.42 -9.65 -3.23
N MET A 81 -5.26 -8.34 -3.42
CA MET A 81 -5.04 -7.75 -4.75
C MET A 81 -3.67 -8.10 -5.32
N ILE A 82 -2.61 -8.04 -4.49
CA ILE A 82 -1.26 -8.45 -4.88
C ILE A 82 -1.22 -9.96 -5.17
N ASP A 83 -1.84 -10.77 -4.31
CA ASP A 83 -1.91 -12.22 -4.49
C ASP A 83 -2.60 -12.60 -5.80
N ALA A 84 -3.77 -12.02 -6.09
CA ALA A 84 -4.49 -12.28 -7.34
C ALA A 84 -3.65 -11.90 -8.57
N ARG A 85 -2.95 -10.76 -8.51
CA ARG A 85 -2.05 -10.28 -9.56
C ARG A 85 -0.89 -11.23 -9.81
N LEU A 86 -0.25 -11.73 -8.75
CA LEU A 86 0.86 -12.69 -8.85
C LEU A 86 0.38 -14.08 -9.28
N ALA A 87 -0.84 -14.48 -8.91
CA ALA A 87 -1.45 -15.74 -9.33
C ALA A 87 -1.75 -15.80 -10.84
N THR A 88 -2.05 -14.66 -11.46
CA THR A 88 -2.33 -14.55 -12.90
C THR A 88 -1.11 -14.13 -13.74
N ASP A 89 0.06 -14.02 -13.12
CA ASP A 89 1.31 -13.56 -13.76
C ASP A 89 1.17 -12.17 -14.42
N GLU A 90 0.36 -11.30 -13.83
CA GLU A 90 0.20 -9.92 -14.28
C GLU A 90 1.40 -9.07 -13.87
N THR A 91 2.42 -9.05 -14.72
CA THR A 91 3.66 -8.28 -14.49
C THR A 91 3.56 -6.82 -14.93
N ASP A 92 4.52 -6.00 -14.52
CA ASP A 92 4.68 -4.64 -15.07
C ASP A 92 5.23 -4.62 -16.51
N GLY A 93 5.59 -5.77 -17.07
CA GLY A 93 6.29 -5.87 -18.36
C GLY A 93 7.79 -5.57 -18.29
N TRP A 94 8.34 -5.39 -17.08
CA TRP A 94 9.79 -5.23 -16.83
C TRP A 94 10.16 -5.78 -15.43
N HIS A 95 11.41 -6.15 -15.23
CA HIS A 95 12.03 -6.44 -13.92
C HIS A 95 13.50 -5.97 -13.95
N TYR A 96 14.12 -5.83 -12.76
CA TYR A 96 15.55 -5.52 -12.67
C TYR A 96 16.37 -6.74 -13.11
N ASP A 97 17.46 -6.53 -13.84
CA ASP A 97 18.31 -7.60 -14.38
C ASP A 97 19.03 -8.41 -13.30
N ASP A 98 19.22 -7.82 -12.12
CA ASP A 98 19.82 -8.45 -10.94
C ASP A 98 18.80 -9.08 -9.98
N MET A 99 17.52 -9.12 -10.35
CA MET A 99 16.44 -9.74 -9.57
C MET A 99 15.78 -10.89 -10.33
N PRO A 100 15.25 -11.90 -9.60
CA PRO A 100 14.35 -12.86 -10.22
C PRO A 100 13.02 -12.19 -10.59
N GLU A 101 12.17 -12.91 -11.32
CA GLU A 101 10.82 -12.44 -11.66
C GLU A 101 9.99 -12.12 -10.40
N ASP A 102 9.04 -11.20 -10.54
CA ASP A 102 8.27 -10.59 -9.43
C ASP A 102 7.78 -11.65 -8.41
N GLY A 103 7.21 -12.76 -8.88
CA GLY A 103 6.70 -13.82 -8.01
C GLY A 103 7.76 -14.46 -7.13
N GLN A 104 8.94 -14.77 -7.68
CA GLN A 104 10.03 -15.34 -6.89
C GLN A 104 10.70 -14.28 -6.01
N ALA A 105 10.84 -13.04 -6.49
CA ALA A 105 11.35 -11.93 -5.70
C ALA A 105 10.49 -11.67 -4.46
N TRP A 106 9.16 -11.78 -4.57
CA TRP A 106 8.25 -11.74 -3.43
C TRP A 106 8.52 -12.86 -2.43
N ARG A 107 8.66 -14.12 -2.87
CA ARG A 107 8.95 -15.24 -1.96
C ARG A 107 10.28 -15.09 -1.25
N ASP A 108 11.33 -14.77 -2.00
CA ASP A 108 12.69 -14.62 -1.46
C ASP A 108 12.77 -13.46 -0.45
N SER A 109 12.13 -12.33 -0.75
CA SER A 109 12.12 -11.18 0.15
C SER A 109 11.28 -11.42 1.41
N LEU A 110 10.16 -12.13 1.34
CA LEU A 110 9.41 -12.51 2.55
C LEU A 110 10.21 -13.50 3.43
N ALA A 111 10.90 -14.46 2.82
CA ALA A 111 11.80 -15.36 3.53
C ALA A 111 12.98 -14.60 4.17
N GLY A 112 13.51 -13.59 3.49
CA GLY A 112 14.55 -12.70 4.02
C GLY A 112 14.10 -11.95 5.29
N LEU A 113 12.89 -11.39 5.29
CA LEU A 113 12.33 -10.73 6.48
C LEU A 113 12.14 -11.70 7.65
N ASP A 114 11.63 -12.89 7.38
CA ASP A 114 11.42 -13.91 8.42
C ASP A 114 12.77 -14.42 8.99
N ALA A 115 13.77 -14.57 8.13
CA ALA A 115 15.13 -14.92 8.55
C ALA A 115 15.79 -13.83 9.40
N ASP A 116 15.57 -12.55 9.06
CA ASP A 116 16.05 -11.44 9.87
C ASP A 116 15.35 -11.38 11.22
N ALA A 117 14.03 -11.59 11.26
CA ALA A 117 13.27 -11.71 12.50
C ALA A 117 13.83 -12.82 13.40
N CYS A 118 14.03 -14.02 12.85
CA CYS A 118 14.61 -15.14 13.59
C CYS A 118 16.02 -14.83 14.10
N ARG A 119 16.85 -14.18 13.27
CA ARG A 119 18.24 -13.84 13.63
C ARG A 119 18.34 -12.79 14.72
N HIS A 120 17.52 -11.75 14.66
CA HIS A 120 17.61 -10.59 15.55
C HIS A 120 16.77 -10.71 16.82
N TYR A 121 15.65 -11.45 16.75
CA TYR A 121 14.67 -11.53 17.84
C TYR A 121 14.33 -12.97 18.27
N GLY A 122 14.89 -13.99 17.60
CA GLY A 122 14.67 -15.40 17.97
C GLY A 122 13.27 -15.93 17.67
N ALA A 123 12.44 -15.20 16.92
CA ALA A 123 11.08 -15.57 16.54
C ALA A 123 10.78 -15.15 15.09
N GLY A 124 9.77 -15.76 14.46
CA GLY A 124 9.36 -15.41 13.10
C GLY A 124 8.76 -14.01 13.02
N PHE A 125 8.78 -13.38 11.84
CA PHE A 125 8.36 -11.99 11.66
C PHE A 125 6.92 -11.74 12.13
N ALA A 126 6.03 -12.71 11.87
CA ALA A 126 4.63 -12.65 12.27
C ALA A 126 4.40 -12.71 13.79
N GLU A 127 5.37 -13.22 14.55
CA GLU A 127 5.31 -13.36 16.01
C GLU A 127 5.84 -12.12 16.74
N LEU A 128 6.57 -11.26 16.03
CA LEU A 128 7.09 -10.03 16.58
C LEU A 128 5.99 -9.00 16.84
N ASP A 129 6.21 -8.13 17.83
CA ASP A 129 5.39 -6.94 17.97
C ASP A 129 5.58 -5.96 16.80
N ARG A 130 4.62 -5.04 16.65
CA ARG A 130 4.58 -4.09 15.54
C ARG A 130 5.82 -3.18 15.47
N HIS A 131 6.47 -2.89 16.60
CA HIS A 131 7.65 -2.03 16.62
C HIS A 131 8.87 -2.78 16.10
N CYS A 132 9.08 -4.02 16.54
CA CYS A 132 10.13 -4.89 16.02
C CYS A 132 9.96 -5.19 14.52
N GLN A 133 8.73 -5.43 14.06
CA GLN A 133 8.42 -5.57 12.63
C GLN A 133 8.78 -4.30 11.84
N ALA A 134 8.37 -3.13 12.35
CA ALA A 134 8.67 -1.84 11.70
C ALA A 134 10.18 -1.57 11.63
N ARG A 135 10.95 -1.90 12.67
CA ARG A 135 12.40 -1.74 12.68
C ARG A 135 13.08 -2.59 11.60
N LEU A 136 12.67 -3.84 11.41
CA LEU A 136 13.19 -4.69 10.33
C LEU A 136 12.89 -4.12 8.93
N LEU A 137 11.70 -3.52 8.73
CA LEU A 137 11.41 -2.83 7.47
C LEU A 137 12.28 -1.58 7.29
N GLN A 138 12.50 -0.84 8.37
CA GLN A 138 13.39 0.33 8.37
C GLN A 138 14.83 -0.07 8.03
N ASP A 139 15.33 -1.20 8.53
CA ASP A 139 16.66 -1.71 8.19
C ASP A 139 16.83 -1.93 6.68
N VAL A 140 15.82 -2.51 6.02
CA VAL A 140 15.81 -2.70 4.57
C VAL A 140 15.77 -1.36 3.83
N GLN A 141 14.95 -0.42 4.30
CA GLN A 141 14.90 0.93 3.73
C GLN A 141 16.24 1.67 3.87
N ASP A 142 16.91 1.56 5.02
CA ASP A 142 18.19 2.22 5.26
C ASP A 142 19.29 1.62 4.38
N LEU A 143 19.31 0.29 4.19
CA LEU A 143 20.17 -0.37 3.21
C LEU A 143 19.88 0.11 1.79
N ALA A 144 18.60 0.27 1.42
CA ALA A 144 18.19 0.78 0.13
C ALA A 144 18.75 2.18 -0.14
N GLU A 145 18.70 3.08 0.85
CA GLU A 145 19.22 4.44 0.73
C GLU A 145 20.74 4.52 0.66
N ARG A 146 21.44 3.59 1.32
CA ARG A 146 22.90 3.45 1.19
C ARG A 146 23.34 2.79 -0.13
N GLY A 147 22.41 2.20 -0.87
CA GLY A 147 22.72 1.41 -2.07
C GLY A 147 23.34 0.04 -1.77
N ASP A 148 23.08 -0.48 -0.57
CA ASP A 148 23.63 -1.75 -0.10
C ASP A 148 22.78 -2.96 -0.54
N ARG A 149 23.33 -4.16 -0.32
CA ARG A 149 22.65 -5.43 -0.57
C ARG A 149 21.95 -5.96 0.69
N TRP A 150 20.85 -6.66 0.48
CA TRP A 150 20.08 -7.36 1.50
C TRP A 150 19.74 -8.77 0.99
N HIS A 151 20.10 -9.81 1.77
CA HIS A 151 20.01 -11.23 1.37
C HIS A 151 20.54 -11.55 -0.03
N GLY A 152 21.63 -10.90 -0.42
CA GLY A 152 22.26 -11.15 -1.71
C GLY A 152 21.63 -10.42 -2.90
N THR A 153 20.63 -9.55 -2.71
CA THR A 153 19.98 -8.72 -3.75
C THR A 153 20.11 -7.24 -3.40
N SER A 154 19.92 -6.32 -4.36
CA SER A 154 19.83 -4.88 -4.09
C SER A 154 18.66 -4.57 -3.13
N ALA A 155 18.94 -3.96 -1.98
CA ALA A 155 17.89 -3.57 -1.03
C ALA A 155 16.93 -2.54 -1.64
N GLY A 156 17.47 -1.63 -2.46
CA GLY A 156 16.67 -0.63 -3.17
C GLY A 156 15.70 -1.23 -4.18
N HIS A 157 16.09 -2.30 -4.87
CA HIS A 157 15.19 -2.97 -5.81
C HIS A 157 14.08 -3.75 -5.09
N VAL A 158 14.39 -4.40 -3.96
CA VAL A 158 13.38 -5.04 -3.09
C VAL A 158 12.39 -4.01 -2.54
N TRP A 159 12.89 -2.88 -2.00
CA TRP A 159 12.04 -1.81 -1.50
C TRP A 159 11.12 -1.23 -2.59
N SER A 160 11.67 -1.03 -3.78
CA SER A 160 10.94 -0.62 -4.99
C SER A 160 9.84 -1.63 -5.34
N LEU A 161 10.15 -2.93 -5.34
CA LEU A 161 9.18 -4.00 -5.60
C LEU A 161 7.98 -3.93 -4.63
N TRP A 162 8.25 -3.92 -3.33
CA TRP A 162 7.21 -3.90 -2.30
C TRP A 162 6.32 -2.65 -2.43
N THR A 163 6.93 -1.47 -2.47
CA THR A 163 6.20 -0.20 -2.49
C THR A 163 5.42 -0.01 -3.80
N ARG A 164 5.97 -0.44 -4.94
CA ARG A 164 5.28 -0.40 -6.24
C ARG A 164 4.01 -1.23 -6.24
N PHE A 165 4.08 -2.49 -5.79
CA PHE A 165 2.91 -3.36 -5.69
C PHE A 165 1.91 -2.87 -4.65
N ALA A 166 2.38 -2.47 -3.46
CA ALA A 166 1.54 -1.96 -2.38
C ALA A 166 0.77 -0.70 -2.79
N CYS A 167 1.46 0.31 -3.32
CA CYS A 167 0.84 1.57 -3.76
C CYS A 167 -0.09 1.35 -4.95
N THR A 168 0.28 0.51 -5.92
CA THR A 168 -0.57 0.19 -7.08
C THR A 168 -1.87 -0.47 -6.63
N ALA A 169 -1.80 -1.48 -5.75
CA ALA A 169 -2.97 -2.13 -5.21
C ALA A 169 -3.82 -1.16 -4.36
N PHE A 170 -3.21 -0.42 -3.45
CA PHE A 170 -3.91 0.50 -2.55
C PHE A 170 -4.63 1.61 -3.31
N TYR A 171 -3.90 2.38 -4.13
CA TYR A 171 -4.46 3.54 -4.84
C TYR A 171 -5.27 3.19 -6.09
N SER A 172 -5.34 1.92 -6.51
CA SER A 172 -6.30 1.49 -7.53
C SER A 172 -7.68 1.16 -6.95
N HIS A 173 -7.77 0.94 -5.63
CA HIS A 173 -9.02 0.59 -4.97
C HIS A 173 -9.85 1.86 -4.66
N PRO A 174 -11.15 1.89 -5.01
CA PRO A 174 -11.99 3.09 -4.85
C PRO A 174 -12.16 3.55 -3.40
N TRP A 175 -11.92 2.71 -2.41
CA TRP A 175 -11.91 3.15 -1.00
C TRP A 175 -10.80 4.15 -0.71
N ALA A 176 -9.58 3.92 -1.21
CA ALA A 176 -8.46 4.86 -1.05
C ALA A 176 -8.76 6.21 -1.71
N TRP A 177 -9.61 6.24 -2.74
CA TRP A 177 -10.00 7.49 -3.40
C TRP A 177 -10.84 8.39 -2.49
N ASN A 178 -11.62 7.82 -1.58
CA ASN A 178 -12.34 8.60 -0.58
C ASN A 178 -11.40 9.26 0.43
N GLU A 179 -10.29 8.61 0.75
CA GLU A 179 -9.25 9.16 1.64
C GLU A 179 -8.58 10.39 1.02
N ILE A 180 -8.22 10.31 -0.27
CA ILE A 180 -7.49 11.37 -0.99
C ILE A 180 -8.37 12.33 -1.79
N GLY A 181 -9.69 12.14 -1.80
CA GLY A 181 -10.64 13.03 -2.48
C GLY A 181 -10.63 12.91 -4.01
N PHE A 182 -10.15 11.80 -4.55
CA PHE A 182 -10.08 11.60 -6.00
C PHE A 182 -11.45 11.18 -6.56
N PRO A 183 -12.07 11.94 -7.51
CA PRO A 183 -13.40 11.63 -8.05
C PRO A 183 -13.42 10.57 -9.14
N GLY A 184 -12.30 9.88 -9.34
CA GLY A 184 -12.18 8.77 -10.27
C GLY A 184 -11.79 9.21 -11.68
N PRO A 185 -11.90 8.31 -12.66
CA PRO A 185 -11.51 8.60 -14.03
C PRO A 185 -12.34 9.73 -14.65
N ALA A 186 -11.69 10.53 -15.51
CA ALA A 186 -12.31 11.71 -16.09
C ALA A 186 -13.39 11.37 -17.13
N TYR A 187 -13.22 10.30 -17.91
CA TYR A 187 -14.09 10.02 -19.05
C TYR A 187 -15.49 9.54 -18.61
N PRO A 188 -16.57 10.00 -19.28
CA PRO A 188 -16.62 10.95 -20.40
C PRO A 188 -16.67 12.43 -19.99
N ARG A 189 -16.91 12.75 -18.71
CA ARG A 189 -17.23 14.12 -18.26
C ARG A 189 -16.05 15.11 -18.37
N GLY A 190 -14.82 14.64 -18.17
CA GLY A 190 -13.61 15.44 -18.11
C GLY A 190 -13.39 16.13 -16.75
N TYR A 191 -12.18 16.69 -16.60
CA TYR A 191 -11.84 17.72 -15.61
C TYR A 191 -11.67 19.05 -16.37
N LEU A 192 -12.48 20.04 -16.05
CA LEU A 192 -12.62 21.31 -16.78
C LEU A 192 -12.04 22.51 -16.03
N ASN A 193 -11.72 22.36 -14.74
CA ASN A 193 -11.19 23.42 -13.88
C ASN A 193 -9.68 23.24 -13.61
N PRO A 194 -8.78 23.74 -14.49
CA PRO A 194 -7.33 23.54 -14.37
C PRO A 194 -6.63 24.48 -13.39
N GLY A 195 -7.36 25.36 -12.71
CA GLY A 195 -6.76 26.34 -11.79
C GLY A 195 -6.17 25.70 -10.54
N ILE A 196 -5.13 26.30 -9.96
CA ILE A 196 -4.58 25.86 -8.67
C ILE A 196 -5.67 26.00 -7.60
N ASN A 197 -5.94 24.92 -6.87
CA ASN A 197 -7.02 24.80 -5.89
C ASN A 197 -8.44 25.03 -6.47
N ALA A 198 -8.58 25.08 -7.79
CA ALA A 198 -9.88 25.03 -8.43
C ALA A 198 -10.47 23.62 -8.25
N ARG A 199 -11.79 23.55 -8.18
CA ARG A 199 -12.51 22.31 -7.94
C ARG A 199 -13.67 22.19 -8.90
N GLU A 200 -13.94 20.97 -9.31
CA GLU A 200 -15.19 20.63 -9.95
C GLU A 200 -16.36 20.75 -8.99
N ASN A 201 -17.58 20.96 -9.51
CA ASN A 201 -18.78 21.06 -8.68
C ASN A 201 -19.11 19.75 -7.92
N PHE A 202 -18.50 18.64 -8.32
CA PHE A 202 -18.65 17.32 -7.71
C PHE A 202 -17.52 16.96 -6.73
N GLU A 203 -16.47 17.78 -6.65
CA GLU A 203 -15.37 17.59 -5.70
C GLU A 203 -15.68 18.22 -4.35
N VAL A 204 -15.09 17.65 -3.31
CA VAL A 204 -15.16 18.17 -1.94
C VAL A 204 -13.83 18.81 -1.60
N GLY A 205 -13.84 19.89 -0.82
CA GLY A 205 -12.59 20.51 -0.35
C GLY A 205 -11.95 19.67 0.74
N ASP A 206 -10.64 19.76 0.89
CA ASP A 206 -9.94 19.18 2.02
C ASP A 206 -10.37 19.87 3.33
N HIS A 207 -10.88 19.08 4.29
CA HIS A 207 -11.31 19.53 5.61
C HIS A 207 -10.16 19.59 6.63
N HIS A 208 -9.00 19.03 6.29
CA HIS A 208 -7.77 19.05 7.08
C HIS A 208 -6.59 19.61 6.27
N PRO A 209 -6.62 20.89 5.85
CA PRO A 209 -5.60 21.50 5.00
C PRO A 209 -4.27 21.78 5.74
N ALA A 210 -3.91 20.97 6.73
CA ALA A 210 -2.65 21.09 7.44
C ALA A 210 -1.49 20.91 6.46
N ASP A 211 -0.52 21.82 6.56
CA ASP A 211 0.76 21.72 5.86
C ASP A 211 1.42 20.38 6.22
N PRO A 212 1.74 19.52 5.24
CA PRO A 212 2.42 18.26 5.50
C PRO A 212 3.89 18.43 5.89
N VAL A 213 4.53 19.58 5.62
CA VAL A 213 5.98 19.78 5.86
C VAL A 213 6.36 19.57 7.34
N PRO A 214 5.65 20.15 8.33
CA PRO A 214 5.93 19.86 9.74
C PRO A 214 5.78 18.38 10.13
N PHE A 215 4.90 17.64 9.45
CA PHE A 215 4.78 16.20 9.66
C PHE A 215 6.00 15.46 9.10
N ALA A 216 6.39 15.73 7.85
CA ALA A 216 7.57 15.15 7.23
C ALA A 216 8.83 15.40 8.08
N ASP A 217 9.04 16.63 8.53
CA ASP A 217 10.16 16.99 9.40
C ASP A 217 10.17 16.21 10.73
N ARG A 218 8.98 15.90 11.29
CA ARG A 218 8.89 15.07 12.50
C ARG A 218 9.26 13.62 12.22
N VAL A 219 8.83 13.07 11.09
CA VAL A 219 9.16 11.71 10.67
C VAL A 219 10.66 11.58 10.44
N GLU A 220 11.26 12.50 9.68
CA GLU A 220 12.71 12.52 9.43
C GLU A 220 13.52 12.66 10.73
N ARG A 221 13.06 13.47 11.68
CA ARG A 221 13.71 13.55 13.00
C ARG A 221 13.59 12.25 13.78
N ALA A 222 12.41 11.64 13.81
CA ALA A 222 12.19 10.37 14.51
C ALA A 222 13.07 9.26 13.93
N ARG A 223 13.19 9.21 12.61
CA ARG A 223 14.06 8.27 11.91
C ARG A 223 15.53 8.43 12.27
N ARG A 224 16.06 9.66 12.21
CA ARG A 224 17.46 9.94 12.62
C ARG A 224 17.73 9.55 14.07
N LEU A 225 16.76 9.78 14.97
CA LEU A 225 16.89 9.39 16.37
C LEU A 225 16.91 7.87 16.55
N ASP A 226 16.23 7.12 15.67
CA ASP A 226 16.23 5.67 15.67
C ASP A 226 17.55 5.11 15.11
N ASP A 227 18.09 5.72 14.04
CA ASP A 227 19.41 5.38 13.47
C ASP A 227 20.57 5.62 14.46
N ASP A 228 20.42 6.60 15.36
CA ASP A 228 21.40 6.92 16.41
C ASP A 228 21.34 5.92 17.59
N LEU A 229 20.38 5.00 17.64
CA LEU A 229 20.35 3.94 18.65
C LEU A 229 21.41 2.88 18.31
N PRO A 230 22.29 2.51 19.26
CA PRO A 230 23.30 1.49 19.00
C PRO A 230 22.62 0.16 18.62
N ASP A 231 23.19 -0.51 17.60
CA ASP A 231 22.87 -1.89 17.25
C ASP A 231 22.84 -2.73 18.54
N ARG A 232 21.68 -3.32 18.85
CA ARG A 232 21.52 -3.99 20.13
C ARG A 232 22.45 -5.19 20.22
N SER A 233 23.18 -5.25 21.33
CA SER A 233 23.91 -6.45 21.74
C SER A 233 22.93 -7.63 21.86
N PRO A 234 23.37 -8.86 21.57
CA PRO A 234 22.50 -10.05 21.50
C PRO A 234 21.92 -10.51 22.85
N ASP A 235 22.09 -9.73 23.92
CA ASP A 235 21.59 -10.01 25.26
C ASP A 235 20.62 -8.90 25.70
N GLY A 236 19.33 -9.15 25.51
CA GLY A 236 18.23 -8.30 25.97
C GLY A 236 16.87 -8.77 25.50
#